data_AF-A0A498JET7-F1
#
_entry.id   AF-A0A498JET7-F1
#
_cell.length_a   1.000
_cell.length_b   1.000
_cell.length_c   1.000
_cell.angle_alpha   90.00
_cell.angle_beta   90.00
_cell.angle_gamma   90.00
#
_symmetry.space_group_name_H-M   'P 1'
#
loop_
_entity.id
_entity.type
_entity.pdbx_description
1 polymer ?
#
loop_
_entity_poly.entity_id
_entity_poly.type
_entity_poly.pdbx_seq_one_letter_code
_entity_poly.pdbx_strand_id
1 'polypeptide(L)' 'MSKVERNGTNGSSGQYSSPSRYAPTPGKATVLALGKAFPSQLIPQDCLVEGYIRDTKCEDAAIKEKLERLCKQNHHCED' A
#
# COMPACT_ATOMS: atom_id res chain seq x y z
N MET A 1 2.93 59.97 31.28
CA MET A 1 2.96 58.49 31.14
C MET A 1 1.52 58.00 31.00
N SER A 2 1.33 56.87 30.33
CA SER A 2 0.05 56.15 30.10
C SER A 2 -0.69 56.61 28.83
N LYS A 3 -1.15 55.73 27.94
CA LYS A 3 -1.21 54.26 27.96
C LYS A 3 -1.38 53.81 26.49
N VAL A 4 -0.55 52.88 26.02
CA VAL A 4 -0.74 52.23 24.71
C VAL A 4 -1.80 51.15 24.86
N GLU A 5 -2.92 51.27 24.15
CA GLU A 5 -3.88 50.18 24.01
C GLU A 5 -3.45 49.28 22.85
N ARG A 6 -3.24 48.00 23.15
CA ARG A 6 -2.96 46.94 22.17
C ARG A 6 -4.30 46.39 21.68
N ASN A 7 -4.60 46.57 20.40
CA ASN A 7 -5.66 45.81 19.74
C ASN A 7 -5.13 44.41 19.42
N GLY A 8 -5.62 43.41 20.15
CA GLY A 8 -5.43 42.00 19.83
C GLY A 8 -6.29 41.63 18.62
N THR A 9 -5.65 41.42 17.47
CA THR A 9 -6.28 40.82 16.29
C THR A 9 -6.46 39.32 16.53
N ASN A 10 -7.71 38.89 16.59
CA ASN A 10 -8.09 37.48 16.59
C ASN A 10 -7.61 36.83 15.29
N GLY A 11 -6.64 35.93 15.39
CA GLY A 11 -6.23 35.05 14.31
C GLY A 11 -7.36 34.08 13.98
N SER A 12 -8.18 34.43 13.00
CA SER A 12 -9.06 33.48 12.33
C SER A 12 -8.17 32.44 11.67
N SER A 13 -8.11 31.25 12.27
CA SER A 13 -7.48 30.08 11.67
C SER A 13 -8.35 29.71 10.48
N GLY A 14 -7.98 30.23 9.31
CA GLY A 14 -8.54 29.83 8.03
C GLY A 14 -8.34 28.33 7.87
N GLN A 15 -9.39 27.57 8.19
CA GLN A 15 -9.49 26.17 7.85
C GLN A 15 -9.46 26.11 6.33
N TYR A 16 -8.31 25.72 5.77
CA TYR A 16 -8.22 25.34 4.37
C TYR A 16 -9.17 24.16 4.17
N SER A 17 -10.40 24.46 3.78
CA SER A 17 -11.35 23.47 3.29
C SER A 17 -10.82 22.96 1.96
N SER A 18 -9.93 21.97 2.03
CA SER A 18 -9.65 21.11 0.89
C SER A 18 -11.02 20.62 0.42
N PRO A 19 -11.44 20.89 -0.83
CA PRO A 19 -12.74 20.44 -1.30
C PRO A 19 -12.74 18.91 -1.19
N SER A 20 -13.54 18.40 -0.26
CA SER A 20 -13.79 16.98 -0.09
C SER A 20 -14.52 16.49 -1.34
N ARG A 21 -13.75 16.13 -2.37
CA ARG A 21 -14.28 15.52 -3.61
C ARG A 21 -15.00 14.19 -3.36
N TYR A 22 -14.96 13.69 -2.13
CA TYR A 22 -15.58 12.45 -1.66
C TYR A 22 -16.34 12.69 -0.35
N ALA A 23 -17.32 13.60 -0.35
CA ALA A 23 -18.33 13.57 0.69
C ALA A 23 -19.19 12.30 0.48
N PRO A 24 -19.34 11.43 1.49
CA PRO A 24 -20.22 10.26 1.39
C PRO A 24 -21.62 10.70 0.98
N THR A 25 -22.15 10.10 -0.08
CA THR A 25 -23.51 10.41 -0.55
C THR A 25 -24.50 9.51 0.19
N PRO A 26 -25.55 10.07 0.83
CA PRO A 26 -26.58 9.26 1.49
C PRO A 26 -27.18 8.24 0.51
N GLY A 27 -27.29 6.99 0.96
CA GLY A 27 -27.85 5.89 0.14
C GLY A 27 -26.90 5.27 -0.88
N LYS A 28 -25.65 5.73 -1.00
CA LYS A 28 -24.62 5.10 -1.83
C LYS A 28 -23.50 4.52 -0.99
N ALA A 29 -23.07 3.30 -1.34
CA ALA A 29 -21.89 2.70 -0.74
C ALA A 29 -20.67 3.60 -0.99
N THR A 30 -19.94 3.95 0.06
CA THR A 30 -18.74 4.79 0.00
C THR A 30 -17.60 4.08 0.73
N VAL A 31 -16.45 3.94 0.07
CA VAL A 31 -15.24 3.41 0.72
C VAL A 31 -14.69 4.49 1.65
N LEU A 32 -14.66 4.21 2.95
CA LEU A 32 -14.21 5.17 3.97
C LEU A 32 -12.71 5.04 4.27
N ALA A 33 -12.17 3.82 4.18
CA ALA A 33 -10.76 3.53 4.38
C ALA A 33 -10.35 2.23 3.67
N LEU A 34 -9.07 2.14 3.30
CA LEU A 34 -8.44 0.91 2.81
C LEU A 34 -7.16 0.67 3.62
N GLY A 35 -6.92 -0.59 3.97
CA GLY A 35 -5.71 -1.02 4.66
C GLY A 35 -5.13 -2.26 3.99
N LYS A 36 -3.81 -2.29 3.83
CA LYS A 36 -3.03 -3.44 3.35
C LYS A 36 -1.75 -3.53 4.19
N ALA A 37 -1.30 -4.74 4.46
CA ALA A 37 -0.04 -5.01 5.13
C ALA A 37 0.60 -6.27 4.52
N PHE A 38 1.92 -6.29 4.47
CA PHE A 38 2.72 -7.41 3.99
C PHE A 38 3.81 -7.74 5.02
N PRO A 39 4.26 -9.00 5.12
CA PRO A 39 5.46 -9.34 5.87
C PRO A 39 6.67 -8.52 5.39
N SER A 40 7.64 -8.29 6.28
CA SER A 40 8.87 -7.57 5.92
C SER A 40 9.72 -8.33 4.89
N GLN A 41 9.62 -9.65 4.86
CA GLN A 41 10.36 -10.49 3.94
C GLN A 41 9.63 -10.59 2.60
N LEU A 42 10.24 -10.01 1.56
CA LEU A 42 9.80 -10.11 0.18
C LEU A 42 10.78 -10.99 -0.59
N ILE A 43 10.26 -11.93 -1.38
CA ILE A 43 11.05 -12.81 -2.23
C ILE A 43 10.61 -12.56 -3.68
N PRO A 44 11.52 -12.13 -4.58
CA PRO A 44 11.21 -12.00 -6.00
C PRO A 44 10.80 -13.35 -6.60
N GLN A 45 9.85 -13.33 -7.54
CA GLN A 45 9.34 -14.55 -8.18
C GLN A 45 10.47 -15.37 -8.86
N ASP A 46 11.47 -14.68 -9.42
CA ASP A 46 12.64 -15.30 -10.06
C ASP A 46 13.52 -16.10 -9.07
N CYS A 47 13.50 -15.73 -7.79
CA CYS A 47 14.27 -16.40 -6.73
C CYS A 47 13.47 -17.51 -6.02
N LEU A 48 12.15 -17.59 -6.27
CA LEU A 48 11.23 -18.43 -5.49
C LEU A 48 11.53 -19.92 -5.65
N VAL A 49 11.81 -20.37 -6.88
CA VAL A 49 12.01 -21.80 -7.16
C VAL A 49 13.32 -22.30 -6.56
N GLU A 50 14.41 -21.55 -6.73
CA GLU A 50 15.71 -21.90 -6.16
C GLU A 50 15.67 -21.93 -4.63
N GLY A 51 15.04 -20.92 -4.01
CA GLY A 51 14.84 -20.87 -2.56
C GLY A 51 14.01 -22.05 -2.07
N TYR A 52 12.87 -22.32 -2.70
CA TYR A 52 11.98 -23.41 -2.32
C TYR A 52 12.68 -24.77 -2.35
N ILE A 53 13.39 -25.09 -3.44
CA ILE A 53 14.11 -26.37 -3.59
C ILE A 53 15.20 -26.51 -2.52
N ARG A 54 15.98 -25.45 -2.27
CA ARG A 54 17.04 -25.44 -1.25
C ARG A 54 16.46 -25.63 0.16
N ASP A 55 15.40 -24.90 0.50
CA ASP A 55 14.89 -24.83 1.86
C ASP A 55 14.08 -26.10 2.22
N THR A 56 13.43 -26.72 1.23
CA THR A 56 12.64 -27.95 1.41
C THR A 56 13.44 -29.24 1.22
N LYS A 57 14.68 -29.14 0.70
CA LYS A 57 15.52 -30.29 0.34
C LYS A 57 14.85 -31.24 -0.68
N CYS A 58 14.10 -30.67 -1.62
CA CYS A 58 13.42 -31.42 -2.66
C CYS A 58 14.38 -31.74 -3.81
N GLU A 59 14.78 -33.00 -3.97
CA GLU A 59 15.72 -33.42 -5.03
C GLU A 59 15.03 -33.87 -6.34
N ASP A 60 13.70 -33.76 -6.40
CA ASP A 60 12.93 -34.15 -7.58
C ASP A 60 13.09 -33.11 -8.71
N ALA A 61 13.80 -33.52 -9.76
CA ALA A 61 14.05 -32.69 -10.94
C ALA A 61 12.77 -32.31 -11.70
N ALA A 62 11.76 -33.17 -11.73
CA ALA A 62 10.50 -32.90 -12.42
C ALA A 62 9.69 -31.82 -11.68
N ILE A 63 9.75 -31.82 -10.34
CA ILE A 63 9.14 -30.75 -9.53
C ILE A 63 9.83 -29.42 -9.81
N LYS A 64 11.17 -29.39 -9.80
CA LYS A 64 11.93 -28.16 -10.08
C LYS A 64 11.59 -27.58 -11.45
N GLU A 65 11.65 -28.40 -12.51
CA GLU A 65 11.34 -27.97 -13.88
C GLU A 65 9.91 -27.40 -13.99
N LYS A 66 8.94 -28.09 -13.38
CA LYS A 66 7.55 -27.63 -13.40
C LYS A 66 7.39 -26.29 -12.67
N LEU A 67 8.04 -26.11 -11.53
CA LEU A 67 8.01 -24.86 -10.77
C LEU A 67 8.66 -23.71 -11.55
N GLU A 68 9.79 -23.93 -12.21
CA GLU A 68 10.44 -22.92 -13.04
C GLU A 68 9.53 -22.44 -14.17
N ARG A 69 8.85 -23.36 -14.86
CA ARG A 69 7.90 -23.02 -15.92
C ARG A 69 6.72 -22.22 -15.37
N LEU A 70 6.13 -22.66 -14.26
CA LEU A 70 4.98 -21.97 -13.65
C LEU A 70 5.36 -20.57 -13.18
N CYS A 71 6.50 -20.39 -12.52
CA CYS A 71 6.90 -19.09 -11.97
C CYS A 71 7.24 -18.06 -13.05
N LYS A 72 7.72 -18.48 -14.23
CA LYS A 72 8.02 -17.59 -15.36
C LYS A 72 6.78 -17.19 -16.17
N GLN A 73 5.79 -18.07 -16.26
CA GLN A 73 4.67 -17.89 -17.19
C GLN A 73 3.52 -17.04 -16.62
N ASN A 74 3.46 -16.86 -15.29
CA ASN A 74 2.40 -16.11 -14.63
C ASN A 74 2.61 -14.58 -14.60
N HIS A 75 3.62 -14.05 -15.30
CA HIS A 75 3.92 -12.61 -15.35
C HIS A 75 3.12 -11.89 -16.48
N HIS A 76 1.78 -11.99 -16.44
CA HIS A 76 0.90 -10.99 -17.05
C HIS A 76 0.28 -10.20 -15.90
N CYS A 77 0.99 -9.18 -15.45
CA CYS A 77 0.39 -8.12 -14.65
C CYS A 77 -0.26 -7.14 -15.64
N GLU A 78 -1.59 -7.07 -15.64
CA GLU A 78 -2.29 -5.91 -16.17
C GLU A 78 -2.16 -4.81 -15.11
N ASP A 79 -1.67 -3.64 -15.52
CA ASP A 79 -1.69 -2.39 -14.74
C ASP A 79 -3.10 -1.77 -14.71
#